data_AF-A0A7W7H5F8-F1
#
_entry.id   AF-A0A7W7H5F8-F1
#
_cell.length_a   1.000
_cell.length_b   1.000
_cell.length_c   1.000
_cell.angle_alpha   90.00
_cell.angle_beta   90.00
_cell.angle_gamma   90.00
#
_symmetry.space_group_name_H-M   'P 1'
#
loop_
_entity.id
_entity.type
_entity.pdbx_description
1 polymer ?
#
loop_
_entity_poly.entity_id
_entity_poly.type
_entity_poly.pdbx_seq_one_letter_code
_entity_poly.pdbx_strand_id
1 'polypeptide(L)'
;MKLDVDPRLMRIYATHLRGLQQATQKARAYVHQYGSLSVHEQGLIGKFAGYHDTYVADLNAMLDKLSTLLGSSGGALEQSASAYENTDMVSAAQVDALLPQVPRSSPSRD
;
A
#
# COMPACT_ATOMS: atom_id res chain seq x y z
N MET A 1 -17.55 23.81 -1.49
CA MET A 1 -16.67 22.63 -1.76
C MET A 1 -17.05 21.56 -0.75
N LYS A 2 -17.60 20.43 -1.19
CA LYS A 2 -17.96 19.30 -0.32
C LYS A 2 -16.89 18.24 -0.54
N LEU A 3 -16.16 17.88 0.51
CA LEU A 3 -15.25 16.73 0.48
C LEU A 3 -16.12 15.49 0.63
N ASP A 4 -16.17 14.69 -0.42
CA ASP A 4 -16.77 13.35 -0.40
C ASP A 4 -15.63 12.34 -0.41
N VAL A 5 -15.61 11.47 0.59
CA VAL A 5 -14.54 10.49 0.78
C VAL A 5 -15.18 9.12 0.84
N ASP A 6 -14.87 8.25 -0.13
CA ASP A 6 -15.32 6.86 -0.14
C ASP A 6 -14.22 5.96 0.47
N PRO A 7 -14.42 5.38 1.67
CA PRO A 7 -13.46 4.49 2.31
C PRO A 7 -13.13 3.26 1.46
N ARG A 8 -14.06 2.80 0.62
CA ARG A 8 -13.84 1.64 -0.26
C ARG A 8 -12.79 1.95 -1.31
N LEU A 9 -12.82 3.15 -1.90
CA LEU A 9 -11.81 3.58 -2.86
C LEU A 9 -10.44 3.70 -2.20
N MET A 10 -10.36 4.18 -0.96
CA MET A 10 -9.12 4.21 -0.19
C MET A 10 -8.53 2.80 0.01
N ARG A 11 -9.37 1.81 0.35
CA ARG A 11 -8.95 0.41 0.51
C ARG A 11 -8.47 -0.23 -0.81
N ILE A 12 -9.16 0.05 -1.91
CA ILE A 12 -8.74 -0.40 -3.25
C ILE A 12 -7.36 0.18 -3.58
N TYR A 13 -7.18 1.49 -3.37
CA TYR A 13 -5.91 2.13 -3.67
C TYR A 13 -4.79 1.63 -2.75
N ALA A 14 -5.04 1.43 -1.45
CA ALA A 14 -4.09 0.80 -0.54
C ALA A 14 -3.65 -0.61 -1.01
N THR A 15 -4.58 -1.39 -1.57
CA THR A 15 -4.29 -2.69 -2.15
C THR A 15 -3.38 -2.57 -3.39
N HIS A 16 -3.61 -1.59 -4.25
CA HIS A 16 -2.73 -1.31 -5.39
C HIS A 16 -1.33 -0.92 -4.93
N LEU A 17 -1.20 -0.08 -3.88
CA LEU A 17 0.10 0.31 -3.33
C LEU A 17 0.86 -0.90 -2.74
N ARG A 18 0.16 -1.83 -2.06
CA ARG A 18 0.75 -3.10 -1.63
C ARG A 18 1.25 -3.94 -2.81
N GLY A 19 0.49 -4.00 -3.90
CA GLY A 19 0.92 -4.68 -5.13
C GLY A 19 2.20 -4.08 -5.71
N LEU A 20 2.29 -2.75 -5.76
CA LEU A 20 3.49 -2.04 -6.20
C LEU A 20 4.68 -2.27 -5.26
N GLN A 21 4.44 -2.27 -3.94
CA GLN A 21 5.47 -2.55 -2.94
C GLN A 21 6.08 -3.95 -3.16
N GLN A 22 5.25 -4.96 -3.42
CA GLN A 22 5.70 -6.32 -3.73
C GLN A 22 6.50 -6.36 -5.04
N ALA A 23 6.10 -5.60 -6.07
CA ALA A 23 6.84 -5.50 -7.31
C ALA A 23 8.24 -4.88 -7.08
N THR A 24 8.34 -3.84 -6.26
CA THR A 24 9.62 -3.23 -5.87
C THR A 24 10.54 -4.21 -5.14
N GLN A 25 9.98 -5.02 -4.23
CA GLN A 25 10.74 -6.05 -3.52
C GLN A 25 11.25 -7.14 -4.48
N LYS A 26 10.45 -7.54 -5.47
CA LYS A 26 10.87 -8.49 -6.52
C LYS A 26 11.97 -7.89 -7.40
N ALA A 27 11.86 -6.62 -7.78
CA ALA A 27 12.89 -5.94 -8.55
C ALA A 27 14.22 -5.91 -7.78
N ARG A 28 14.19 -5.63 -6.47
CA ARG A 28 15.38 -5.66 -5.62
C ARG A 28 15.99 -7.06 -5.56
N ALA A 29 15.17 -8.09 -5.37
CA ALA A 29 15.64 -9.48 -5.36
C ALA A 29 16.31 -9.86 -6.70
N TYR A 30 15.75 -9.41 -7.83
CA TYR A 30 16.33 -9.60 -9.15
C TYR A 30 17.69 -8.90 -9.29
N VAL A 31 17.79 -7.63 -8.90
CA VAL A 31 19.05 -6.87 -8.92
C VAL A 31 20.10 -7.53 -8.02
N HIS A 32 19.71 -8.01 -6.85
CA HIS A 32 20.62 -8.72 -5.95
C HIS A 32 21.11 -10.05 -6.56
N GLN A 33 20.25 -10.77 -7.28
CA GLN A 33 20.58 -12.07 -7.86
C GLN A 33 21.42 -11.97 -9.15
N TYR A 34 21.13 -10.99 -10.00
CA TYR A 34 21.70 -10.88 -11.35
C TYR A 34 22.55 -9.63 -11.58
N GLY A 35 22.60 -8.72 -10.59
CA GLY A 35 23.30 -7.45 -10.71
C GLY A 35 24.78 -7.51 -10.36
N SER A 36 25.36 -8.65 -9.98
CA SER A 36 26.82 -8.73 -9.74
C SER A 36 27.57 -9.08 -11.03
N LEU A 37 28.60 -8.32 -11.38
CA LEU A 37 29.56 -8.69 -12.43
C LEU A 37 30.66 -9.58 -11.83
N SER A 38 31.08 -10.63 -12.55
CA SER A 38 32.04 -11.59 -12.00
C SER A 38 33.48 -11.08 -12.11
N VAL A 39 34.31 -11.46 -11.15
CA VAL A 39 35.74 -11.11 -11.07
C VAL A 39 36.53 -11.56 -12.32
N HIS A 40 36.05 -12.56 -13.07
CA HIS A 40 36.70 -13.02 -14.30
C HIS A 40 36.57 -12.03 -15.48
N GLU A 41 35.71 -11.02 -15.37
CA GLU A 41 35.52 -9.99 -16.41
C GLU A 41 36.44 -8.75 -16.19
N GLN A 42 37.32 -8.78 -15.16
CA GLN A 42 38.16 -7.66 -14.67
C GLN A 42 39.36 -7.27 -15.55
N GLY A 43 39.20 -7.29 -16.87
CA GLY A 43 40.06 -6.54 -17.80
C GLY A 43 39.79 -5.03 -17.72
N LEU A 44 39.84 -4.29 -18.84
CA LEU A 44 39.47 -2.85 -18.93
C LEU A 44 38.12 -2.47 -18.25
N ILE A 45 37.26 -3.46 -17.96
CA ILE A 45 36.01 -3.39 -17.20
C ILE A 45 36.24 -3.16 -15.69
N GLY A 46 37.41 -3.40 -15.11
CA GLY A 46 37.67 -3.18 -13.68
C GLY A 46 37.42 -1.73 -13.21
N LYS A 47 37.62 -0.73 -14.09
CA LYS A 47 37.20 0.66 -13.83
C LYS A 47 35.68 0.83 -13.82
N PHE A 48 34.98 0.12 -14.72
CA PHE A 48 33.52 0.13 -14.81
C PHE A 48 32.86 -0.69 -13.70
N ALA A 49 33.52 -1.72 -13.18
CA ALA A 49 33.02 -2.55 -12.08
C ALA A 49 32.76 -1.72 -10.81
N GLY A 50 33.65 -0.80 -10.44
CA GLY A 50 33.42 0.08 -9.30
C GLY A 50 32.23 1.04 -9.47
N TYR A 51 32.02 1.55 -10.68
CA TYR A 51 30.83 2.38 -10.99
C TYR A 51 29.55 1.54 -11.01
N HIS A 52 29.64 0.29 -11.49
CA HIS A 52 28.53 -0.65 -11.49
C HIS A 52 28.10 -1.04 -10.08
N ASP A 53 29.04 -1.36 -9.20
CA ASP A 53 28.74 -1.67 -7.80
C ASP A 53 28.09 -0.48 -7.07
N THR A 54 28.59 0.74 -7.34
CA THR A 54 27.98 1.98 -6.81
C THR A 54 26.57 2.17 -7.33
N TYR A 55 26.35 1.98 -8.64
CA TYR A 55 25.03 2.07 -9.25
C TYR A 55 24.05 1.03 -8.69
N VAL A 56 24.48 -0.22 -8.53
CA VAL A 56 23.66 -1.29 -7.94
C VAL A 56 23.31 -0.96 -6.49
N ALA A 57 24.24 -0.39 -5.73
CA ALA A 57 23.98 0.06 -4.37
C ALA A 57 22.92 1.19 -4.34
N ASP A 58 23.06 2.20 -5.19
CA ASP A 58 22.10 3.32 -5.31
C ASP A 58 20.72 2.84 -5.76
N LEU A 59 20.67 1.92 -6.73
CA LEU A 59 19.44 1.30 -7.21
C LEU A 59 18.74 0.53 -6.08
N ASN A 60 19.47 -0.27 -5.32
CA ASN A 60 18.92 -0.99 -4.17
C ASN A 60 18.39 -0.02 -3.11
N ALA A 61 19.13 1.05 -2.81
CA ALA A 61 18.69 2.07 -1.86
C ALA A 61 17.42 2.80 -2.32
N MET A 62 17.30 3.08 -3.63
CA MET A 62 16.10 3.67 -4.22
C MET A 62 14.90 2.72 -4.10
N LEU A 63 15.09 1.44 -4.43
CA LEU A 63 14.03 0.42 -4.34
C LEU A 63 13.56 0.24 -2.88
N ASP A 64 14.48 0.26 -1.92
CA ASP A 64 14.11 0.20 -0.50
C ASP A 64 13.28 1.42 -0.07
N LYS A 65 13.72 2.63 -0.43
CA LYS A 65 12.95 3.85 -0.17
C LYS A 65 11.55 3.80 -0.78
N LEU A 66 11.45 3.33 -2.03
CA LEU A 66 10.16 3.19 -2.71
C LEU A 66 9.26 2.16 -2.02
N SER A 67 9.81 1.02 -1.60
CA SER A 67 9.06 -0.01 -0.86
C SER A 67 8.51 0.54 0.46
N THR A 68 9.33 1.27 1.22
CA THR A 68 8.91 1.93 2.46
C THR A 68 7.83 2.97 2.22
N LEU A 69 7.99 3.83 1.20
CA LEU A 69 7.02 4.87 0.87
C LEU A 69 5.65 4.26 0.50
N LEU A 70 5.65 3.24 -0.37
CA LEU A 70 4.43 2.55 -0.80
C LEU A 70 3.73 1.87 0.38
N GLY A 71 4.49 1.17 1.24
CA GLY A 71 3.96 0.54 2.45
C GLY A 71 3.35 1.55 3.43
N SER A 72 4.07 2.65 3.70
CA SER A 72 3.59 3.71 4.59
C SER A 72 2.33 4.40 4.04
N SER A 73 2.30 4.66 2.74
CA SER A 73 1.15 5.30 2.09
C SER A 73 -0.07 4.38 2.08
N GLY A 74 0.14 3.09 1.79
CA GLY A 74 -0.91 2.07 1.89
C GLY A 74 -1.49 1.98 3.30
N GLY A 75 -0.64 1.92 4.33
CA GLY A 75 -1.07 1.87 5.72
C GLY A 75 -1.85 3.13 6.15
N ALA A 76 -1.40 4.32 5.73
CA ALA A 76 -2.11 5.57 6.02
C ALA A 76 -3.52 5.61 5.39
N LEU A 77 -3.68 5.07 4.19
CA LEU A 77 -4.99 4.97 3.53
C LEU A 77 -5.91 3.98 4.24
N GLU A 78 -5.40 2.84 4.68
CA GLU A 78 -6.19 1.86 5.45
C GLU A 78 -6.64 2.44 6.80
N GLN A 79 -5.75 3.16 7.48
CA GLN A 79 -6.08 3.84 8.72
C GLN A 79 -7.14 4.93 8.52
N SER A 80 -6.99 5.73 7.45
CA SER A 80 -7.96 6.77 7.09
C SER A 80 -9.33 6.17 6.75
N ALA A 81 -9.37 5.12 5.93
CA ALA A 81 -10.60 4.42 5.59
C ALA A 81 -11.33 3.91 6.85
N SER A 82 -10.58 3.30 7.78
CA SER A 82 -11.13 2.80 9.04
C SER A 82 -11.69 3.93 9.92
N ALA A 83 -11.04 5.10 9.95
CA ALA A 83 -11.54 6.25 10.68
C ALA A 83 -12.86 6.80 10.10
N TYR A 84 -12.97 6.86 8.78
CA TYR A 84 -14.22 7.26 8.12
C TYR A 84 -15.35 6.26 8.36
N GLU A 85 -15.11 4.96 8.16
CA GLU A 85 -16.10 3.91 8.41
C GLU A 85 -16.63 3.94 9.85
N ASN A 86 -15.73 4.13 10.83
CA ASN A 86 -16.12 4.26 12.23
C ASN A 86 -16.98 5.50 12.48
N THR A 87 -16.62 6.64 11.87
CA THR A 87 -17.38 7.88 12.02
C THR A 87 -18.77 7.77 11.38
N ASP A 88 -18.86 7.15 10.21
CA ASP A 88 -20.12 6.89 9.51
C ASP A 88 -21.02 5.97 10.34
N MET A 89 -20.47 4.89 10.90
CA MET A 89 -21.21 3.96 11.75
C MET A 89 -21.72 4.65 13.03
N VAL A 90 -20.90 5.45 13.69
CA VAL A 90 -21.31 6.21 14.89
C VAL A 90 -22.41 7.21 14.55
N SER A 91 -22.28 7.91 13.41
CA SER A 91 -23.27 8.87 12.95
C SER A 91 -24.61 8.18 12.60
N ALA A 92 -24.55 7.04 11.91
CA ALA A 92 -25.74 6.23 11.61
C ALA A 92 -26.44 5.75 12.89
N ALA A 93 -25.69 5.27 13.88
CA ALA A 93 -26.25 4.84 15.17
C ALA A 93 -26.93 5.98 15.92
N GLN A 94 -26.39 7.20 15.85
CA GLN A 94 -27.02 8.39 16.45
C GLN A 94 -28.33 8.74 15.74
N VAL A 95 -28.37 8.65 14.41
CA VAL A 95 -29.60 8.89 13.63
C VAL A 95 -30.65 7.83 13.95
N ASP A 96 -30.28 6.56 13.99
CA ASP A 96 -31.18 5.45 14.33
C ASP A 96 -31.76 5.61 15.75
N ALA A 97 -30.98 6.14 16.70
CA ALA A 97 -31.44 6.41 18.06
C ALA A 97 -32.50 7.52 18.14
N LEU A 98 -32.58 8.40 17.14
CA LEU A 98 -33.58 9.47 17.07
C LEU A 98 -34.87 9.02 16.37
N LEU A 99 -34.87 7.87 15.70
CA LEU A 99 -36.05 7.36 15.02
C LEU A 99 -37.01 6.69 16.03
N PRO A 100 -38.32 6.93 15.92
CA PRO A 100 -39.31 6.26 16.77
C PRO A 100 -39.26 4.73 16.53
N GLN A 101 -39.30 3.95 17.61
CA GLN A 101 -39.29 2.49 17.49
C GLN A 101 -40.58 2.01 16.82
N VAL A 102 -40.47 1.54 15.58
CA VAL A 102 -41.58 0.90 14.87
C VAL A 102 -41.68 -0.55 15.36
N PRO A 103 -42.84 -0.99 15.89
CA PRO A 103 -43.04 -2.40 16.20
C PRO A 103 -42.83 -3.24 14.94
N ARG A 104 -41.88 -4.17 14.98
CA ARG A 104 -41.72 -5.12 13.86
C ARG A 104 -42.94 -6.03 13.86
N SER A 105 -43.67 -6.06 12.74
CA SER A 105 -44.77 -7.01 12.55
C SER A 105 -44.25 -8.43 12.72
N SER A 106 -44.72 -9.13 13.74
CA SER A 106 -44.43 -10.55 13.93
C SER A 106 -44.94 -11.31 12.69
N PRO A 107 -44.15 -12.20 12.08
CA PRO A 107 -44.64 -13.01 10.97
C PRO A 107 -45.81 -13.86 11.44
N SER A 108 -46.98 -13.67 10.81
CA SER A 108 -48.13 -14.55 10.99
C SER A 108 -47.75 -15.95 10.53
N ARG A 109 -47.82 -16.92 11.44
CA ARG A 109 -47.83 -18.35 11.10
C ARG A 109 -49.30 -18.74 10.95
N ASP A 110 -49.76 -18.84 9.71
CA ASP A 110 -50.95 -19.62 9.35
C ASP A 110 -50.51 -20.99 8.81
#